data_AF-A0AAV0CGN1-F1
#
_entry.id   AF-A0AAV0CGN1-F1
#
_cell.length_a   1.000
_cell.length_b   1.000
_cell.length_c   1.000
_cell.angle_alpha   90.00
_cell.angle_beta   90.00
_cell.angle_gamma   90.00
#
_symmetry.space_group_name_H-M   'P 1'
#
loop_
_entity.id
_entity.type
_entity.pdbx_description
1 polymer ?
#
loop_
_entity_poly.entity_id
_entity_poly.type
_entity_poly.pdbx_seq_one_letter_code
_entity_poly.pdbx_strand_id
1 'polypeptide(L)'
;MISQFFVLSQRGDSIVFRDYRGDVQKGSAEIFFRKVKFWKEDGDEEAPPVFNVDGVNYFHVKVVGLLFAATTRTNVSPSLVLELLQRIARVTKDYLGILNEDSLRKNFVLVYELLDEVIDFGYVQTTSTEVLKSYIFNEPIVVDAGRLPPISPASLFMQGTKRMPGTAITKSVLANEPGGRKREEIFVDIIEKISVTFSSSGYILTSEIDGTIQMKSYLTGNPEIKLALNEDLSIGSGGGSI
;
A
#
# COMPACT_ATOMS: atom_id res chain seq x y z
N MET A 1 14.11 11.43 -12.40
CA MET A 1 13.01 12.12 -11.68
C MET A 1 11.67 11.74 -12.29
N ILE A 2 10.59 11.80 -11.53
CA ILE A 2 9.25 11.42 -12.01
C ILE A 2 8.66 12.57 -12.83
N SER A 3 8.10 12.26 -13.99
CA SER A 3 7.48 13.23 -14.89
C SER A 3 5.99 13.39 -14.59
N GLN A 4 5.24 12.29 -14.67
CA GLN A 4 3.80 12.29 -14.40
C GLN A 4 3.45 11.17 -13.45
N PHE A 5 2.37 11.35 -12.71
CA PHE A 5 1.72 10.34 -11.88
C PHE A 5 0.23 10.29 -12.25
N PHE A 6 -0.33 9.10 -12.37
CA PHE A 6 -1.76 8.94 -12.61
C PHE A 6 -2.30 7.65 -12.02
N VAL A 7 -3.60 7.67 -11.71
CA VAL A 7 -4.36 6.53 -11.22
C VAL A 7 -5.52 6.27 -12.16
N LEU A 8 -5.57 5.06 -12.73
CA LEU A 8 -6.63 4.64 -13.64
C LEU A 8 -7.56 3.62 -12.99
N SER A 9 -8.83 3.67 -13.40
CA SER A 9 -9.79 2.59 -13.15
C SER A 9 -9.41 1.32 -13.94
N GLN A 10 -10.05 0.20 -13.64
CA GLN A 10 -9.91 -1.04 -14.45
C GLN A 10 -10.35 -0.85 -15.91
N ARG A 11 -11.18 0.17 -16.18
CA ARG A 11 -11.70 0.49 -17.51
C ARG A 11 -10.79 1.47 -18.27
N GLY A 12 -9.77 2.01 -17.62
CA GLY A 12 -8.85 2.99 -18.20
C GLY A 12 -9.23 4.45 -17.96
N ASP A 13 -10.30 4.70 -17.18
CA ASP A 13 -10.70 6.07 -16.86
C ASP A 13 -9.64 6.70 -15.93
N SER A 14 -9.15 7.87 -16.29
CA SER A 14 -8.24 8.64 -15.45
C SER A 14 -9.00 9.21 -14.25
N ILE A 15 -8.71 8.71 -13.05
CA ILE A 15 -9.29 9.19 -11.80
C ILE A 15 -8.45 10.35 -11.25
N VAL A 16 -7.13 10.18 -11.28
CA VAL A 16 -6.15 11.17 -10.82
C VAL A 16 -5.08 11.32 -11.90
N PHE A 17 -4.69 12.54 -12.21
CA PHE A 17 -3.61 12.83 -13.13
C PHE A 17 -2.83 14.07 -12.67
N ARG A 18 -1.54 13.91 -12.41
CA ARG A 18 -0.63 14.99 -12.03
C ARG A 18 0.60 14.97 -12.92
N ASP A 19 0.86 16.10 -13.56
CA ASP A 19 2.08 16.31 -14.36
C ASP A 19 3.00 17.28 -13.61
N TYR A 20 4.16 16.78 -13.19
CA TYR A 20 5.14 17.54 -12.42
C TYR A 20 6.15 18.26 -13.31
N ARG A 21 6.33 17.83 -14.56
CA ARG A 21 7.47 18.25 -15.40
C ARG A 21 7.06 18.84 -16.75
N GLY A 22 5.91 18.44 -17.29
CA GLY A 22 5.45 18.84 -18.62
C GLY A 22 6.32 18.34 -19.78
N ASP A 23 7.19 17.34 -19.54
CA ASP A 23 8.15 16.84 -20.52
C ASP A 23 7.67 15.58 -21.27
N VAL A 24 6.60 14.95 -20.79
CA VAL A 24 5.92 13.80 -21.42
C VAL A 24 4.67 14.26 -22.16
N GLN A 25 4.42 13.68 -23.33
CA GLN A 25 3.27 14.05 -24.18
C GLN A 25 1.93 13.80 -23.47
N LYS A 26 0.94 14.65 -23.77
CA LYS A 26 -0.46 14.43 -23.38
C LYS A 26 -0.98 13.09 -23.97
N GLY A 27 -1.85 12.40 -23.22
CA GLY A 27 -2.37 11.09 -23.64
C GLY A 27 -1.48 9.90 -23.22
N SER A 28 -0.39 10.14 -22.49
CA SER A 28 0.48 9.08 -21.94
C SER A 28 -0.28 8.03 -21.13
N ALA A 29 -1.31 8.44 -20.38
CA ALA A 29 -2.18 7.54 -19.61
C ALA A 29 -3.01 6.59 -20.50
N GLU A 30 -3.50 7.07 -21.64
CA GLU A 30 -4.23 6.26 -22.61
C GLU A 30 -3.31 5.27 -23.31
N ILE A 31 -2.12 5.73 -23.72
CA ILE A 31 -1.06 4.88 -24.31
C ILE A 31 -0.69 3.77 -23.33
N PHE A 32 -0.47 4.12 -22.06
CA PHE A 32 -0.22 3.19 -20.97
C PHE A 32 -1.32 2.15 -20.86
N PHE A 33 -2.58 2.57 -20.72
CA PHE A 33 -3.69 1.65 -20.52
C PHE A 33 -3.83 0.67 -21.69
N ARG A 34 -3.74 1.17 -22.93
CA ARG A 34 -3.78 0.32 -24.12
C ARG A 34 -2.65 -0.70 -24.13
N LYS A 35 -1.42 -0.28 -23.80
CA LYS A 35 -0.26 -1.18 -23.75
C LYS A 35 -0.38 -2.23 -22.65
N VAL A 36 -0.85 -1.86 -21.46
CA VAL A 36 -1.03 -2.80 -20.35
C VAL A 36 -2.15 -3.80 -20.64
N LYS A 37 -3.25 -3.35 -21.24
CA LYS A 37 -4.41 -4.21 -21.53
C LYS A 37 -4.15 -5.15 -22.72
N PHE A 38 -3.42 -4.69 -23.73
CA PHE A 38 -3.11 -5.43 -24.95
C PHE A 38 -1.60 -5.66 -25.05
N TRP A 39 -1.03 -6.26 -24.01
CA TRP A 39 0.40 -6.51 -23.94
C TRP A 39 0.80 -7.70 -24.81
N LYS A 40 1.52 -7.39 -25.90
CA LYS A 40 1.78 -8.30 -27.04
C LYS A 40 0.47 -8.81 -27.65
N GLU A 41 0.43 -8.93 -28.97
CA GLU A 41 -0.82 -9.21 -29.70
C GLU A 41 -1.42 -10.59 -29.37
N ASP A 42 -0.65 -11.47 -28.72
CA ASP A 42 -1.03 -12.85 -28.39
C ASP A 42 -1.83 -13.01 -27.08
N GLY A 43 -1.99 -11.96 -26.26
CA GLY A 43 -2.97 -11.92 -25.16
C GLY A 43 -2.74 -12.81 -23.93
N ASP A 44 -1.77 -13.73 -23.96
CA ASP A 44 -1.48 -14.67 -22.86
C ASP A 44 -0.49 -14.13 -21.82
N GLU A 45 0.18 -13.01 -22.09
CA GLU A 45 1.18 -12.42 -21.17
C GLU A 45 0.69 -11.11 -20.54
N GLU A 46 0.79 -11.01 -19.22
CA GLU A 46 0.58 -9.74 -18.51
C GLU A 46 1.73 -8.76 -18.80
N ALA A 47 1.40 -7.47 -18.85
CA ALA A 47 2.41 -6.43 -18.99
C ALA A 47 3.38 -6.43 -17.81
N PRO A 48 4.69 -6.32 -18.05
CA PRO A 48 5.66 -6.21 -16.97
C PRO A 48 5.39 -4.93 -16.16
N PRO A 49 5.77 -4.88 -14.87
CA PRO A 49 5.58 -3.71 -14.02
C PRO A 49 6.27 -2.45 -14.56
N VAL A 50 7.27 -2.63 -15.41
CA VAL A 50 8.07 -1.55 -16.00
C VAL A 50 8.32 -1.85 -17.47
N PHE A 51 8.07 -0.86 -18.32
CA PHE A 51 8.34 -0.95 -19.75
C PHE A 51 8.60 0.42 -20.37
N ASN A 52 9.20 0.44 -21.56
CA ASN A 52 9.48 1.66 -22.31
C ASN A 52 8.61 1.72 -23.58
N VAL A 53 8.05 2.88 -23.86
CA VAL A 53 7.36 3.18 -25.13
C VAL A 53 7.82 4.55 -25.60
N ASP A 54 8.38 4.61 -26.81
CA ASP A 54 8.78 5.86 -27.48
C ASP A 54 9.65 6.80 -26.61
N GLY A 55 10.57 6.21 -25.83
CA GLY A 55 11.47 6.97 -24.96
C GLY A 55 10.83 7.46 -23.66
N VAL A 56 9.63 6.98 -23.32
CA VAL A 56 8.97 7.17 -22.03
C VAL A 56 8.97 5.85 -21.27
N ASN A 57 9.56 5.85 -20.08
CA ASN A 57 9.49 4.71 -19.17
C ASN A 57 8.19 4.80 -18.36
N TYR A 58 7.43 3.72 -18.35
CA TYR A 58 6.21 3.52 -17.57
C TYR A 58 6.48 2.56 -16.42
N PHE A 59 6.00 2.90 -15.24
CA PHE A 59 6.05 2.08 -14.04
C PHE A 59 4.62 1.93 -13.54
N HIS A 60 4.20 0.73 -13.17
CA HIS A 60 2.86 0.53 -12.63
C HIS A 60 2.79 -0.56 -11.57
N VAL A 61 1.82 -0.39 -10.69
CA VAL A 61 1.40 -1.38 -9.70
C VAL A 61 -0.13 -1.41 -9.65
N LYS A 62 -0.69 -2.61 -9.49
CA LYS A 62 -2.13 -2.82 -9.38
C LYS A 62 -2.50 -3.01 -7.91
N VAL A 63 -3.30 -2.10 -7.36
CA VAL A 63 -3.69 -2.09 -5.95
C VAL A 63 -5.22 -2.02 -5.85
N VAL A 64 -5.85 -3.07 -5.31
CA VAL A 64 -7.33 -3.18 -5.18
C VAL A 64 -8.04 -2.90 -6.51
N GLY A 65 -7.46 -3.39 -7.61
CA GLY A 65 -7.99 -3.21 -8.96
C GLY A 65 -7.72 -1.84 -9.59
N LEU A 66 -7.15 -0.88 -8.88
CA LEU A 66 -6.71 0.41 -9.44
C LEU A 66 -5.30 0.29 -10.00
N LEU A 67 -5.02 0.97 -11.12
CA LEU A 67 -3.70 1.03 -11.72
C LEU A 67 -3.02 2.33 -11.29
N PHE A 68 -2.04 2.23 -10.40
CA PHE A 68 -1.17 3.34 -10.02
C PHE A 68 0.03 3.33 -10.95
N ALA A 69 0.27 4.45 -11.63
CA ALA A 69 1.34 4.52 -12.61
C ALA A 69 2.09 5.85 -12.56
N ALA A 70 3.36 5.79 -12.93
CA ALA A 70 4.22 6.94 -13.09
C ALA A 70 4.99 6.84 -14.40
N THR A 71 5.36 8.00 -14.97
CA THR A 71 6.20 8.09 -16.16
C THR A 71 7.47 8.87 -15.89
N THR A 72 8.52 8.58 -16.67
CA THR A 72 9.73 9.40 -16.71
C THR A 72 10.45 9.21 -18.05
N ARG A 73 11.17 10.25 -18.49
CA ARG A 73 12.08 10.18 -19.66
C ARG A 73 13.53 9.96 -19.26
N THR A 74 13.82 9.98 -17.95
CA THR A 74 15.16 9.81 -17.41
C THR A 74 15.41 8.37 -16.97
N ASN A 75 16.68 7.98 -16.86
CA ASN A 75 17.03 6.71 -16.26
C ASN A 75 16.93 6.81 -14.73
N VAL A 76 15.91 6.16 -14.15
CA VAL A 76 15.69 6.08 -12.70
C VAL A 76 15.64 4.62 -12.28
N SER A 77 16.01 4.33 -11.03
CA SER A 77 15.90 2.98 -10.48
C SER A 77 14.43 2.52 -10.51
N PRO A 78 14.11 1.41 -11.18
CA PRO A 78 12.75 0.88 -11.22
C PRO A 78 12.20 0.54 -9.84
N SER A 79 13.04 -0.03 -8.97
CA SER A 79 12.65 -0.40 -7.61
C SER A 79 12.19 0.80 -6.78
N LEU A 80 12.85 1.96 -6.95
CA LEU A 80 12.49 3.19 -6.26
C LEU A 80 11.08 3.65 -6.65
N VAL A 81 10.77 3.64 -7.95
CA VAL A 81 9.46 4.11 -8.45
C VAL A 81 8.35 3.13 -8.09
N LEU A 82 8.60 1.81 -8.20
CA LEU A 82 7.63 0.79 -7.82
C LEU A 82 7.29 0.85 -6.32
N GLU A 83 8.31 0.98 -5.46
CA GLU A 83 8.09 1.15 -4.02
C GLU A 83 7.32 2.44 -3.72
N LEU A 84 7.68 3.55 -4.37
CA LEU A 84 6.97 4.81 -4.20
C LEU A 84 5.49 4.68 -4.58
N LEU A 85 5.16 4.01 -5.69
CA LEU A 85 3.76 3.82 -6.11
C LEU A 85 2.97 3.01 -5.08
N GLN A 86 3.55 1.93 -4.54
CA GLN A 86 2.93 1.15 -3.46
C GLN A 86 2.74 1.99 -2.20
N ARG A 87 3.74 2.80 -1.87
CA ARG A 87 3.73 3.68 -0.70
C ARG A 87 2.68 4.78 -0.82
N ILE A 88 2.54 5.40 -2.00
CA ILE A 88 1.47 6.38 -2.30
C ILE A 88 0.09 5.71 -2.15
N ALA A 89 -0.09 4.50 -2.69
CA ALA A 89 -1.37 3.79 -2.53
C ALA A 89 -1.68 3.52 -1.05
N ARG A 90 -0.67 3.17 -0.24
CA ARG A 90 -0.81 2.97 1.21
C ARG A 90 -1.13 4.27 1.95
N VAL A 91 -0.39 5.35 1.71
CA VAL A 91 -0.66 6.67 2.31
C VAL A 91 -2.08 7.14 1.95
N THR A 92 -2.46 7.05 0.67
CA THR A 92 -3.81 7.40 0.24
C THR A 92 -4.86 6.54 0.95
N LYS A 93 -4.65 5.23 1.10
CA LYS A 93 -5.54 4.38 1.91
C LYS A 93 -5.61 4.86 3.37
N ASP A 94 -4.48 5.17 3.99
CA ASP A 94 -4.44 5.60 5.40
C ASP A 94 -5.22 6.92 5.61
N TYR A 95 -5.18 7.84 4.64
CA TYR A 95 -5.92 9.10 4.69
C TYR A 95 -7.40 8.97 4.34
N LEU A 96 -7.75 8.13 3.36
CA LEU A 96 -9.15 7.91 2.97
C LEU A 96 -9.87 6.88 3.86
N GLY A 97 -9.11 6.10 4.63
CA GLY A 97 -9.55 4.90 5.34
C GLY A 97 -9.71 3.68 4.43
N ILE A 98 -10.31 3.86 3.26
CA ILE A 98 -10.57 2.79 2.29
C ILE A 98 -10.09 3.24 0.92
N LEU A 99 -9.41 2.34 0.20
CA LEU A 99 -8.93 2.59 -1.15
C LEU A 99 -9.78 1.83 -2.16
N ASN A 100 -10.64 2.57 -2.85
CA ASN A 100 -11.42 2.11 -4.01
C ASN A 100 -11.71 3.31 -4.94
N GLU A 101 -12.29 3.03 -6.11
CA GLU A 101 -12.58 4.07 -7.09
C GLU A 101 -13.51 5.19 -6.57
N ASP A 102 -14.57 4.83 -5.83
CA ASP A 102 -15.54 5.79 -5.28
C ASP A 102 -14.90 6.73 -4.24
N SER A 103 -14.09 6.18 -3.35
CA SER A 103 -13.34 6.92 -2.33
C SER A 103 -12.34 7.91 -2.95
N LEU A 104 -11.61 7.51 -3.98
CA LEU A 104 -10.70 8.40 -4.70
C LEU A 104 -11.46 9.53 -5.41
N ARG A 105 -12.55 9.21 -6.12
CA ARG A 105 -13.35 10.20 -6.85
C ARG A 105 -13.99 11.23 -5.93
N LYS A 106 -14.51 10.79 -4.77
CA LYS A 106 -15.10 11.71 -3.77
C LYS A 106 -14.05 12.57 -3.07
N ASN A 107 -12.83 12.07 -2.90
CA ASN A 107 -11.76 12.74 -2.16
C ASN A 107 -10.64 13.27 -3.04
N PHE A 108 -10.92 13.60 -4.32
CA PHE A 108 -9.86 13.97 -5.26
C PHE A 108 -9.02 15.18 -4.81
N VAL A 109 -9.64 16.16 -4.14
CA VAL A 109 -8.94 17.34 -3.59
C VAL A 109 -7.87 16.93 -2.57
N LEU A 110 -8.24 16.09 -1.61
CA LEU A 110 -7.33 15.54 -0.61
C LEU A 110 -6.22 14.70 -1.26
N VAL A 111 -6.55 13.92 -2.29
CA VAL A 111 -5.54 13.12 -3.02
C VAL A 111 -4.53 14.03 -3.74
N TYR A 112 -4.97 15.12 -4.37
CA TYR A 112 -4.05 16.07 -4.99
C TYR A 112 -3.16 16.79 -3.98
N GLU A 113 -3.71 17.17 -2.83
CA GLU A 113 -2.94 17.75 -1.73
C GLU A 113 -1.85 16.77 -1.23
N LEU A 114 -2.21 15.49 -1.03
CA LEU A 114 -1.24 14.44 -0.68
C LEU A 114 -0.15 14.29 -1.73
N LEU A 115 -0.51 14.33 -3.03
CA LEU A 115 0.47 14.18 -4.10
C LEU A 115 1.45 15.35 -4.17
N ASP A 116 0.98 16.57 -3.96
CA ASP A 116 1.82 17.77 -3.96
C ASP A 116 2.80 17.79 -2.76
N GLU A 117 2.42 17.23 -1.61
CA GLU A 117 3.32 17.09 -0.45
C GLU A 117 4.27 15.88 -0.56
N VAL A 118 3.87 14.81 -1.27
CA VAL A 118 4.72 13.63 -1.46
C VAL A 118 5.76 13.84 -2.56
N ILE A 119 5.39 14.53 -3.64
CA ILE A 119 6.24 14.75 -4.82
C ILE A 119 6.25 16.23 -5.19
N ASP A 120 7.43 16.85 -5.13
CA ASP A 120 7.64 18.20 -5.65
C ASP A 120 8.54 18.15 -6.88
N PHE A 121 8.04 18.68 -8.00
CA PHE A 121 8.74 18.76 -9.29
C PHE A 121 9.42 17.44 -9.74
N GLY A 122 8.82 16.30 -9.39
CA GLY A 122 9.32 14.96 -9.72
C GLY A 122 10.31 14.36 -8.72
N TYR A 123 10.58 15.04 -7.61
CA TYR A 123 11.38 14.57 -6.49
C TYR A 123 10.51 14.14 -5.32
N VAL A 124 10.79 12.96 -4.77
CA VAL A 124 10.09 12.44 -3.60
C VAL A 124 10.55 13.19 -2.36
N GLN A 125 9.61 13.78 -1.62
CA GLN A 125 9.89 14.53 -0.39
C GLN A 125 9.70 13.65 0.84
N THR A 126 8.45 13.29 1.16
CA THR A 126 8.12 12.43 2.29
C THR A 126 6.97 11.50 1.96
N THR A 127 6.99 10.30 2.54
CA THR A 127 5.91 9.30 2.41
C THR A 127 5.43 8.81 3.78
N SER A 128 5.78 9.53 4.84
CA SER A 128 5.32 9.20 6.19
C SER A 128 3.96 9.82 6.44
N THR A 129 2.94 8.98 6.64
CA THR A 129 1.57 9.38 6.96
C THR A 129 1.51 10.32 8.17
N GLU A 130 2.36 10.11 9.17
CA GLU A 130 2.40 10.95 10.38
C GLU A 130 2.97 12.33 10.11
N VAL A 131 4.05 12.42 9.34
CA VAL A 131 4.70 13.69 8.99
C VAL A 131 3.81 14.50 8.06
N LEU A 132 3.15 13.85 7.11
CA LEU A 132 2.20 14.50 6.21
C LEU A 132 1.02 15.12 6.96
N LYS A 133 0.65 14.62 8.15
CA LYS A 133 -0.52 15.09 8.90
C LYS A 133 -0.46 16.60 9.23
N SER A 134 0.71 17.18 9.37
CA SER A 134 0.86 18.62 9.63
C SER A 134 0.71 19.51 8.38
N TYR A 135 0.75 18.93 7.19
CA TYR A 135 0.71 19.64 5.91
C TYR A 135 -0.59 19.43 5.12
N ILE A 136 -1.42 18.47 5.55
CA ILE A 136 -2.69 18.13 4.92
C ILE A 136 -3.85 18.75 5.70
N PHE A 137 -4.64 19.58 5.03
CA PHE A 137 -5.74 20.34 5.62
C PHE A 137 -7.12 19.83 5.22
N ASN A 138 -7.26 19.12 4.09
CA ASN A 138 -8.56 18.62 3.67
C ASN A 138 -8.99 17.40 4.50
N GLU A 139 -10.24 17.42 4.96
CA GLU A 139 -10.83 16.29 5.68
C GLU A 139 -11.35 15.22 4.71
N PRO A 140 -11.25 13.94 5.06
CA PRO A 140 -11.70 12.85 4.20
C PRO A 140 -13.21 12.68 4.31
N ILE A 141 -13.87 12.62 3.16
CA ILE A 141 -15.24 12.16 3.01
C ILE A 141 -15.26 10.64 3.20
N VAL A 142 -15.77 10.20 4.34
CA VAL A 142 -15.87 8.78 4.69
C VAL A 142 -16.85 8.09 3.75
N VAL A 143 -16.35 7.11 3.00
CA VAL A 143 -17.17 6.22 2.18
C VAL A 143 -17.50 5.00 3.00
N ASP A 144 -18.79 4.75 3.21
CA ASP A 144 -19.26 3.55 3.92
C ASP A 144 -18.98 2.33 3.04
N ALA A 145 -17.95 1.55 3.38
CA ALA A 145 -17.75 0.25 2.73
C ALA A 145 -18.82 -0.69 3.24
N GLY A 146 -19.93 -0.75 2.51
CA GLY A 146 -21.00 -1.75 2.63
C GLY A 146 -21.12 -2.34 4.03
N ARG A 147 -21.83 -1.65 4.92
CA ARG A 147 -22.24 -2.22 6.20
C ARG A 147 -22.88 -3.58 5.94
N LEU A 148 -22.25 -4.65 6.43
CA LEU A 148 -23.01 -5.83 6.81
C LEU A 148 -24.16 -5.34 7.69
N PRO A 149 -25.39 -5.83 7.48
CA PRO A 149 -26.55 -5.34 8.22
C PRO A 149 -26.26 -5.43 9.71
N PRO A 150 -26.70 -4.43 10.51
CA PRO A 150 -26.44 -4.41 11.93
C PRO A 150 -26.90 -5.74 12.54
N ILE A 151 -25.95 -6.40 13.20
CA ILE A 151 -26.18 -7.60 14.01
C ILE A 151 -27.35 -7.30 14.94
N SER A 152 -28.49 -7.96 14.69
CA SER A 152 -29.68 -7.81 15.52
C SER A 152 -29.36 -8.27 16.95
N PRO A 153 -30.11 -7.81 17.97
CA PRO A 153 -29.89 -8.24 19.36
C PRO A 153 -29.94 -9.76 19.57
N ALA A 154 -30.47 -10.51 18.60
CA ALA A 154 -30.58 -11.97 18.63
C ALA A 154 -29.24 -12.69 18.39
N SER A 155 -28.26 -12.08 17.72
CA SER A 155 -26.94 -12.70 17.46
C SER A 155 -25.92 -12.47 18.58
N LEU A 156 -26.30 -11.75 19.65
CA LEU A 156 -25.51 -11.61 20.88
C LEU A 156 -25.52 -12.86 21.77
N PHE A 157 -26.41 -13.83 21.52
CA PHE A 157 -26.57 -15.02 22.35
C PHE A 157 -25.74 -16.24 21.91
N MET A 158 -24.93 -16.13 20.84
CA MET A 158 -23.99 -17.20 20.48
C MET A 158 -22.60 -16.87 21.03
N GLN A 159 -22.31 -17.47 22.20
CA GLN A 159 -20.99 -17.51 22.82
C GLN A 159 -19.93 -18.04 21.85
N GLY A 160 -18.92 -17.22 21.57
CA GLY A 160 -17.74 -17.63 20.82
C GLY A 160 -16.86 -16.46 20.41
N THR A 161 -15.99 -16.03 21.32
CA THR A 161 -14.84 -15.14 21.05
C THR A 161 -15.18 -13.72 20.60
N LYS A 162 -15.18 -12.75 21.54
CA LYS A 162 -15.08 -11.31 21.24
C LYS A 162 -13.74 -11.02 20.53
N ARG A 163 -13.68 -11.20 19.21
CA ARG A 163 -12.67 -10.52 18.39
C ARG A 163 -13.20 -9.11 18.15
N MET A 164 -12.43 -8.09 18.50
CA MET A 164 -12.77 -6.72 18.09
C MET A 164 -12.92 -6.71 16.56
N PRO A 165 -14.00 -6.13 16.00
CA PRO A 165 -14.10 -5.98 14.56
C PRO A 165 -12.88 -5.20 14.07
N GLY A 166 -12.23 -5.64 12.99
CA GLY A 166 -11.04 -5.01 12.40
C GLY A 166 -11.30 -3.65 11.74
N THR A 167 -12.18 -2.81 12.32
CA THR A 167 -12.56 -1.49 11.80
C THR A 167 -11.44 -0.46 11.87
N ALA A 168 -10.35 -0.75 12.58
CA ALA A 168 -9.15 0.09 12.58
C ALA A 168 -8.47 0.17 11.20
N ILE A 169 -8.64 -0.85 10.35
CA ILE A 169 -7.99 -0.90 9.01
C ILE A 169 -8.69 0.04 8.02
N THR A 170 -9.96 0.40 8.28
CA THR A 170 -10.81 1.18 7.38
C THR A 170 -11.02 2.62 7.85
N LYS A 171 -10.37 3.04 8.93
CA LYS A 171 -10.52 4.39 9.49
C LYS A 171 -9.39 5.29 8.99
N SER A 172 -9.75 6.51 8.60
CA SER A 172 -8.76 7.53 8.23
C SER A 172 -7.85 7.92 9.40
N VAL A 173 -6.58 8.21 9.13
CA VAL A 173 -5.60 8.80 10.07
C VAL A 173 -6.01 10.20 10.58
N LEU A 174 -6.89 10.88 9.84
CA LEU A 174 -7.45 12.18 10.21
C LEU A 174 -8.69 12.06 11.09
N ALA A 175 -9.33 10.89 11.12
CA ALA A 175 -10.55 10.71 11.90
C ALA A 175 -10.21 10.69 13.41
N ASN A 176 -10.62 11.76 14.11
CA ASN A 176 -10.41 11.91 15.55
C ASN A 176 -11.01 10.72 16.33
N GLU A 177 -10.32 10.31 17.39
CA GLU A 177 -10.87 9.41 18.40
C GLU A 177 -11.56 10.23 19.50
N PRO A 178 -12.72 9.79 20.02
CA PRO A 178 -13.40 10.50 21.08
C PRO A 178 -12.51 10.62 22.32
N GLY A 179 -12.47 11.82 22.90
CA GLY A 179 -11.61 12.19 24.01
C GLY A 179 -11.78 11.27 25.22
N GLY A 180 -10.71 10.57 25.54
CA GLY A 180 -10.52 9.79 26.76
C GLY A 180 -9.04 9.73 27.10
N ARG A 181 -8.70 9.44 28.35
CA ARG A 181 -7.31 9.21 28.77
C ARG A 181 -6.75 8.05 27.94
N LYS A 182 -5.90 8.34 26.96
CA LYS A 182 -5.20 7.31 26.20
C LYS A 182 -4.33 6.53 27.19
N ARG A 183 -4.50 5.22 27.22
CA ARG A 183 -3.60 4.35 27.97
C ARG A 183 -2.33 4.21 27.15
N GLU A 184 -1.20 4.41 27.82
CA GLU A 184 0.13 4.24 27.23
C GLU A 184 0.41 2.73 27.12
N GLU A 185 0.06 2.15 25.98
CA GLU A 185 0.16 0.71 25.73
C GLU A 185 0.86 0.47 24.39
N ILE A 186 1.61 -0.64 24.33
CA ILE A 186 2.25 -1.12 23.10
C ILE A 186 1.90 -2.60 22.93
N PHE A 187 1.45 -2.96 21.73
CA PHE A 187 1.16 -4.34 21.36
C PHE A 187 2.21 -4.77 20.34
N VAL A 188 2.82 -5.92 20.57
CA VAL A 188 3.85 -6.50 19.72
C VAL A 188 3.43 -7.90 19.35
N ASP A 189 3.19 -8.13 18.06
CA ASP A 189 2.84 -9.42 17.49
C ASP A 189 4.04 -9.96 16.70
N ILE A 190 4.53 -11.14 17.06
CA ILE A 190 5.57 -11.86 16.32
C ILE A 190 4.87 -12.91 15.47
N ILE A 191 4.94 -12.74 14.15
CA ILE A 191 4.24 -13.59 13.18
C ILE A 191 5.30 -14.33 12.37
N GLU A 192 5.28 -15.65 12.44
CA GLU A 192 6.18 -16.50 11.68
C GLU A 192 5.38 -17.29 10.64
N LYS A 193 5.80 -17.21 9.38
CA LYS A 193 5.25 -17.98 8.27
C LYS A 193 6.27 -19.01 7.84
N ILE A 194 5.94 -20.27 8.05
CA ILE A 194 6.78 -21.40 7.63
C ILE A 194 6.30 -21.85 6.25
N SER A 195 7.18 -21.76 5.25
CA SER A 195 6.94 -22.33 3.92
C SER A 195 7.79 -23.59 3.75
N VAL A 196 7.16 -24.72 3.46
CA VAL A 196 7.85 -26.00 3.24
C VAL A 196 7.36 -26.64 1.94
N THR A 197 8.30 -27.04 1.08
CA THR A 197 7.99 -27.79 -0.15
C THR A 197 8.50 -29.20 0.01
N PHE A 198 7.63 -30.19 -0.26
CA PHE A 198 7.99 -31.60 -0.23
C PHE A 198 8.06 -32.17 -1.66
N SER A 199 8.97 -33.12 -1.87
CA SER A 199 8.95 -33.97 -3.06
C SER A 199 7.75 -34.93 -3.01
N SER A 200 7.39 -35.51 -4.15
CA SER A 200 6.37 -36.57 -4.22
C SER A 200 6.71 -37.81 -3.39
N SER A 201 7.98 -38.01 -3.06
CA SER A 201 8.50 -39.07 -2.18
C SER A 201 8.53 -38.69 -0.69
N GLY A 202 8.15 -37.46 -0.32
CA GLY A 202 8.07 -37.00 1.06
C GLY A 202 9.34 -36.35 1.62
N TYR A 203 10.37 -36.13 0.80
CA TYR A 203 11.58 -35.41 1.22
C TYR A 203 11.36 -33.89 1.17
N ILE A 204 11.94 -33.15 2.12
CA ILE A 204 11.90 -31.69 2.13
C ILE A 204 12.83 -31.16 1.02
N LEU A 205 12.27 -30.38 0.09
CA LEU A 205 13.00 -29.68 -0.96
C LEU A 205 13.42 -28.27 -0.51
N THR A 206 12.49 -27.54 0.08
CA THR A 206 12.75 -26.22 0.65
C THR A 206 12.03 -26.08 1.99
N SER A 207 12.67 -25.41 2.93
CA SER A 207 12.10 -25.02 4.22
C SER A 207 12.63 -23.64 4.56
N GLU A 208 11.72 -22.67 4.65
CA GLU A 208 12.02 -21.28 4.98
C GLU A 208 11.04 -20.79 6.05
N ILE A 209 11.51 -19.87 6.89
CA ILE A 209 10.69 -19.18 7.89
C ILE A 209 10.79 -17.69 7.59
N ASP A 210 9.67 -17.09 7.22
CA ASP A 210 9.52 -15.65 7.03
C ASP A 210 8.89 -15.05 8.30
N GLY A 211 9.72 -14.36 9.09
CA GLY A 211 9.34 -13.76 10.37
C GLY A 211 9.06 -12.26 10.23
N THR A 212 7.92 -11.80 10.74
CA THR A 212 7.54 -10.39 10.79
C THR A 212 7.16 -9.98 12.21
N ILE A 213 7.73 -8.89 12.70
CA ILE A 213 7.33 -8.26 13.96
C ILE A 213 6.40 -7.09 13.64
N GLN A 214 5.14 -7.18 14.05
CA GLN A 214 4.15 -6.12 13.90
C GLN A 214 3.98 -5.40 15.24
N MET A 215 4.13 -4.07 15.22
CA MET A 215 4.01 -3.25 16.42
C MET A 215 2.87 -2.26 16.27
N LYS A 216 2.04 -2.16 17.31
CA LYS A 216 1.02 -1.14 17.45
C LYS A 216 1.28 -0.33 18.71
N SER A 217 1.73 0.91 18.52
CA SER A 217 2.04 1.83 19.61
C SER A 217 0.89 2.80 19.84
N TYR A 218 0.52 2.98 21.12
CA TYR A 218 -0.38 4.03 21.59
C TYR A 218 0.35 5.03 22.51
N LEU A 219 1.69 5.06 22.42
CA LEU A 219 2.52 5.90 23.27
C LEU A 219 2.47 7.37 22.84
N THR A 220 2.49 8.27 23.81
CA THR A 220 2.54 9.71 23.58
C THR A 220 3.97 10.18 23.30
N GLY A 221 4.14 11.10 22.32
CA GLY A 221 5.41 11.81 22.11
C GLY A 221 6.49 11.07 21.33
N ASN A 222 6.12 10.02 20.57
CA ASN A 222 7.02 9.18 19.77
C ASN A 222 8.33 8.81 20.50
N PRO A 223 8.23 8.08 21.63
CA PRO A 223 9.40 7.74 22.44
C PRO A 223 10.33 6.77 21.71
N GLU A 224 11.63 6.81 22.05
CA GLU A 224 12.60 5.82 21.59
C GLU A 224 12.27 4.44 22.18
N ILE A 225 12.08 3.44 21.31
CA ILE A 225 11.80 2.06 21.71
C ILE A 225 13.00 1.18 21.34
N LYS A 226 13.49 0.39 22.30
CA LYS A 226 14.54 -0.61 22.09
C LYS A 226 13.93 -2.01 22.22
N LEU A 227 13.99 -2.77 21.13
CA LEU A 227 13.58 -4.17 21.12
C LEU A 227 14.83 -5.05 21.25
N ALA A 228 14.85 -5.93 22.25
CA ALA A 228 15.89 -6.93 22.42
C ALA A 228 15.34 -8.31 22.04
N LEU A 229 15.99 -8.97 21.09
CA LEU A 229 15.74 -10.36 20.73
C LEU A 229 16.86 -11.23 21.30
N ASN A 230 16.68 -12.56 21.26
CA ASN A 230 17.75 -13.49 21.62
C ASN A 230 18.95 -13.32 20.68
N GLU A 231 20.14 -13.14 21.25
CA GLU A 231 21.40 -12.99 20.51
C GLU A 231 21.99 -14.32 20.04
N ASP A 232 21.39 -15.44 20.46
CA ASP A 232 21.83 -16.79 20.10
C ASP A 232 21.53 -17.07 18.62
N LEU A 233 22.38 -16.51 17.75
CA LEU A 233 22.51 -16.92 16.36
C LEU A 233 23.09 -18.33 16.34
N SER A 234 22.23 -19.33 16.53
CA SER A 234 22.59 -20.72 16.25
C SER A 234 22.65 -20.90 14.73
N ILE A 235 23.78 -20.52 14.12
CA ILE A 235 24.09 -20.94 12.75
C ILE A 235 24.18 -22.47 12.80
N GLY A 236 23.21 -23.15 12.22
CA GLY A 236 23.14 -24.60 12.22
C GLY A 236 24.45 -25.21 11.73
N SER A 237 25.24 -25.76 12.65
CA SER A 237 26.24 -26.76 12.31
C SER A 237 25.49 -27.91 11.66
N GLY A 238 25.66 -28.08 10.35
CA GLY A 238 24.97 -29.09 9.55
C GLY A 238 24.89 -30.43 10.27
N GLY A 239 23.69 -30.80 10.71
CA GLY A 239 23.40 -32.14 11.19
C GLY A 239 23.55 -33.07 10.00
N GLY A 240 24.64 -33.84 9.98
CA GLY A 240 24.83 -34.92 9.03
C GLY A 240 23.64 -35.88 9.11
N SER A 241 23.06 -36.17 7.95
CA SER A 241 22.06 -37.22 7.78
C SER A 241 22.58 -38.53 8.36
N ILE A 242 21.78 -39.17 9.21
CA ILE A 242 21.83 -40.61 9.47
C ILE A 242 20.66 -41.25 8.72
#